data_AF-A0A4P7HAG3-F1
#
_entry.id   AF-A0A4P7HAG3-F1
#
_cell.length_a   1.000
_cell.length_b   1.000
_cell.length_c   1.000
_cell.angle_alpha   90.00
_cell.angle_beta   90.00
_cell.angle_gamma   90.00
#
_symmetry.space_group_name_H-M   'P 1'
#
loop_
_entity.id
_entity.type
_entity.pdbx_description
1 polymer ?
#
loop_
_entity_poly.entity_id
_entity_poly.type
_entity_poly.pdbx_seq_one_letter_code
_entity_poly.pdbx_strand_id
1 'polypeptide(L)'
;MSTEKDRVLQARVAAYESWAKTPDRAARTASARKAMESKFDRLVDPDGLLSPEERAYRAEQARKAHFTRMALKSAQSRRRRCQNRHRGGEA
;
A
#
# COMPACT_ATOMS: atom_id res chain seq x y z
N MET A 1 34.44 5.08 -2.41
CA MET A 1 33.02 5.52 -2.30
C MET A 1 32.15 4.52 -3.04
N SER A 2 31.13 3.93 -2.39
CA SER A 2 30.20 2.99 -3.02
C SER A 2 29.30 3.71 -4.03
N THR A 3 29.21 3.18 -5.25
CA THR A 3 28.38 3.73 -6.33
C THR A 3 26.90 3.48 -6.07
N GLU A 4 26.00 4.14 -6.81
CA GLU A 4 24.56 3.92 -6.69
C GLU A 4 24.18 2.45 -6.95
N LYS A 5 24.77 1.83 -7.97
CA LYS A 5 24.53 0.43 -8.32
C LYS A 5 24.95 -0.52 -7.19
N ASP A 6 26.08 -0.24 -6.55
CA ASP A 6 26.56 -1.02 -5.41
C ASP A 6 25.60 -0.93 -4.22
N ARG A 7 25.08 0.28 -3.92
CA ARG A 7 24.08 0.48 -2.84
C ARG A 7 22.79 -0.29 -3.10
N VAL A 8 22.33 -0.36 -4.35
CA VAL A 8 21.13 -1.14 -4.71
C VAL A 8 21.35 -2.63 -4.47
N LEU A 9 22.52 -3.16 -4.84
CA LEU A 9 22.86 -4.57 -4.60
C LEU A 9 22.97 -4.87 -3.10
N GLN A 10 23.63 -3.99 -2.34
CA GLN A 10 23.73 -4.12 -0.89
C GLN A 10 22.35 -4.12 -0.22
N ALA A 11 21.45 -3.24 -0.62
CA ALA A 11 20.08 -3.19 -0.09
C ALA A 11 19.30 -4.49 -0.38
N ARG A 12 19.50 -5.10 -1.56
CA ARG A 12 18.89 -6.39 -1.91
C ARG A 12 19.41 -7.53 -1.04
N VAL A 13 20.74 -7.62 -0.87
CA VAL A 13 21.37 -8.62 0.02
C VAL A 13 20.78 -8.50 1.43
N ALA A 14 20.77 -7.30 1.99
CA ALA A 14 20.20 -7.05 3.32
C ALA A 14 18.71 -7.45 3.40
N ALA A 15 17.92 -7.17 2.37
CA ALA A 15 16.51 -7.58 2.34
C ALA A 15 16.36 -9.11 2.34
N TYR A 16 17.13 -9.83 1.51
CA TYR A 16 17.07 -11.30 1.46
C TYR A 16 17.49 -11.94 2.79
N GLU A 17 18.59 -11.48 3.38
CA GLU A 17 19.03 -11.97 4.69
C GLU A 17 17.99 -11.69 5.78
N SER A 18 17.40 -10.50 5.76
CA SER A 18 16.37 -10.12 6.72
C SER A 18 15.13 -11.01 6.62
N TRP A 19 14.69 -11.34 5.40
CA TRP A 19 13.56 -12.24 5.20
C TRP A 19 13.89 -13.71 5.50
N ALA A 20 15.11 -14.16 5.21
CA ALA A 20 15.58 -15.50 5.59
C ALA A 20 15.54 -15.71 7.12
N LYS A 21 15.79 -14.65 7.90
CA LYS A 21 15.76 -14.65 9.37
C LYS A 21 14.35 -14.40 9.95
N THR A 22 13.31 -14.25 9.13
CA THR A 22 11.95 -13.97 9.59
C THR A 22 11.10 -15.25 9.59
N PRO A 23 10.93 -15.94 10.73
CA PRO A 23 10.14 -17.17 10.80
C PRO A 23 8.64 -16.91 10.58
N ASP A 24 8.11 -15.82 11.14
CA ASP A 24 6.72 -15.40 10.95
C ASP A 24 6.65 -14.06 10.18
N ARG A 25 6.27 -14.17 8.91
CA ARG A 25 6.12 -13.01 8.02
C ARG A 25 4.89 -12.17 8.37
N ALA A 26 3.83 -12.78 8.89
CA ALA A 26 2.60 -12.09 9.26
C ALA A 26 2.83 -11.24 10.52
N ALA A 27 3.56 -11.76 11.51
CA ALA A 27 3.94 -11.04 12.72
C ALA A 27 4.83 -9.83 12.41
N ARG A 28 5.83 -9.99 11.54
CA ARG A 28 6.75 -8.89 11.17
C ARG A 28 6.01 -7.64 10.63
N THR A 29 4.88 -7.83 9.96
CA THR A 29 4.08 -6.73 9.37
C THR A 29 2.84 -6.38 10.18
N ALA A 30 2.58 -7.07 11.30
CA ALA A 30 1.34 -6.92 12.06
C ALA A 30 1.14 -5.50 12.62
N SER A 31 2.19 -4.89 13.16
CA SER A 31 2.13 -3.51 13.68
C SER A 31 1.74 -2.51 12.58
N ALA A 32 2.33 -2.63 11.40
CA ALA A 32 2.00 -1.78 10.26
C ALA A 32 0.55 -1.97 9.77
N ARG A 33 0.07 -3.22 9.73
CA ARG A 33 -1.33 -3.53 9.38
C ARG A 33 -2.31 -2.94 10.39
N LYS A 34 -2.04 -3.10 11.68
CA LYS A 34 -2.84 -2.51 12.77
C LYS A 34 -2.87 -0.99 12.68
N ALA A 35 -1.72 -0.35 12.46
CA ALA A 35 -1.65 1.10 12.31
C ALA A 35 -2.46 1.63 11.12
N MET A 36 -2.47 0.88 10.00
CA MET A 36 -3.29 1.20 8.83
C MET A 36 -4.79 1.04 9.12
N GLU A 37 -5.19 0.01 9.86
CA GLU A 37 -6.58 -0.18 10.29
C GLU A 37 -7.03 0.97 11.21
N SER A 38 -6.26 1.28 12.26
CA SER A 38 -6.54 2.39 13.19
C SER A 38 -6.51 3.77 12.53
N LYS A 39 -5.95 3.91 11.32
CA LYS A 39 -6.05 5.15 10.55
C LYS A 39 -7.47 5.37 10.04
N PHE A 40 -8.17 4.32 9.63
CA PHE A 40 -9.54 4.44 9.13
C PHE A 40 -10.50 4.75 10.26
N ASP A 41 -10.32 4.14 11.44
CA ASP A 41 -11.13 4.46 12.63
C ASP A 41 -11.06 5.95 12.98
N ARG A 42 -9.85 6.51 13.04
CA ARG A 42 -9.62 7.95 13.30
C ARG A 42 -10.12 8.86 12.18
N LEU A 43 -10.15 8.36 10.95
CA LEU A 43 -10.64 9.13 9.80
C LEU A 43 -12.15 9.29 9.83
N VAL A 44 -12.87 8.24 10.26
CA VAL A 44 -14.35 8.23 10.28
C VAL A 44 -14.92 8.76 11.58
N ASP A 45 -14.13 8.76 12.65
CA ASP A 45 -14.51 9.30 13.96
C ASP A 45 -13.35 10.03 14.65
N PRO A 46 -13.00 11.25 14.21
CA PRO A 46 -11.93 12.05 14.81
C PRO A 46 -12.21 12.42 16.27
N ASP A 47 -13.48 12.69 16.58
CA ASP A 47 -13.93 13.16 17.90
C ASP A 47 -14.34 12.02 18.84
N GLY A 48 -14.40 10.78 18.35
CA GLY A 48 -14.71 9.59 19.15
C GLY A 48 -16.18 9.46 19.56
N LEU A 49 -17.09 10.16 18.87
CA LEU A 49 -18.49 10.30 19.27
C LEU A 49 -19.39 9.17 18.75
N LEU A 50 -18.92 8.39 17.78
CA LEU A 50 -19.72 7.30 17.20
C LEU A 50 -19.73 6.08 18.11
N SER A 51 -20.84 5.32 18.05
CA SER A 51 -20.89 4.00 18.67
C SER A 51 -19.83 3.08 18.04
N PRO A 52 -19.34 2.07 18.79
CA PRO A 52 -18.33 1.14 18.26
C PRO A 52 -18.77 0.43 16.96
N GLU A 53 -20.05 0.08 16.86
CA GLU A 53 -20.62 -0.58 15.69
C GLU A 53 -20.63 0.34 14.46
N GLU A 54 -21.13 1.57 14.63
CA GLU A 54 -21.19 2.55 13.54
C GLU A 54 -19.78 2.97 13.10
N ARG A 55 -18.85 3.12 14.05
CA ARG A 55 -17.44 3.39 13.75
C ARG A 55 -16.83 2.26 12.93
N ALA A 56 -17.05 1.00 13.33
CA ALA A 56 -16.52 -0.17 12.62
C ALA A 56 -17.08 -0.26 11.20
N TYR A 57 -18.40 -0.08 11.03
CA TYR A 57 -19.04 -0.07 9.72
C TYR A 57 -18.44 1.03 8.83
N ARG A 58 -18.36 2.27 9.31
CA ARG A 58 -17.78 3.38 8.53
C ARG A 58 -16.31 3.15 8.21
N ALA A 59 -15.52 2.65 9.16
CA ALA A 59 -14.10 2.36 8.95
C ALA A 59 -13.91 1.31 7.85
N GLU A 60 -14.74 0.26 7.83
CA GLU A 60 -14.73 -0.75 6.77
C GLU A 60 -15.05 -0.13 5.40
N GLN A 61 -16.08 0.73 5.32
CA GLN A 61 -16.43 1.42 4.07
C GLN A 61 -15.31 2.36 3.61
N ALA A 62 -14.70 3.11 4.53
CA ALA A 62 -13.58 4.00 4.24
C ALA A 62 -12.37 3.21 3.72
N ARG A 63 -12.08 2.05 4.31
CA ARG A 63 -11.05 1.12 3.86
C ARG A 63 -11.34 0.62 2.43
N LYS A 64 -12.55 0.13 2.16
CA LYS A 64 -12.97 -0.31 0.82
C LYS A 64 -12.81 0.81 -0.20
N ALA A 65 -13.31 2.00 0.11
CA ALA A 65 -13.18 3.17 -0.77
C ALA A 65 -11.71 3.52 -1.07
N HIS A 66 -10.83 3.45 -0.06
CA HIS A 66 -9.40 3.72 -0.25
C HIS A 66 -8.75 2.77 -1.26
N PHE A 67 -8.94 1.46 -1.11
CA PHE A 67 -8.37 0.48 -2.03
C PHE A 67 -9.00 0.55 -3.42
N THR A 68 -10.31 0.80 -3.52
CA THR A 68 -11.00 1.01 -4.80
C THR A 68 -10.44 2.22 -5.55
N ARG A 69 -10.17 3.34 -4.86
CA ARG A 69 -9.54 4.52 -5.48
C ARG A 69 -8.13 4.20 -6.01
N MET A 70 -7.34 3.41 -5.29
CA MET A 70 -6.02 2.98 -5.76
C MET A 70 -6.13 2.08 -7.00
N ALA A 71 -7.05 1.12 -6.99
CA ALA A 71 -7.31 0.26 -8.14
C ALA A 71 -7.76 1.05 -9.37
N LEU A 72 -8.64 2.04 -9.20
CA LEU A 72 -9.09 2.93 -10.27
C LEU A 72 -7.92 3.70 -10.88
N LYS A 73 -7.08 4.35 -10.06
CA LYS A 73 -5.88 5.07 -10.54
C LYS A 73 -4.93 4.14 -11.30
N SER A 74 -4.74 2.92 -10.79
CA SER A 74 -3.92 1.89 -11.43
C SER A 74 -4.48 1.49 -12.82
N ALA A 75 -5.79 1.27 -12.92
CA ALA A 75 -6.46 0.96 -14.17
C ALA A 75 -6.36 2.11 -15.18
N GLN A 76 -6.54 3.36 -14.73
CA GLN A 76 -6.37 4.54 -15.58
C GLN A 76 -4.94 4.66 -16.12
N SER A 77 -3.92 4.44 -15.27
CA SER A 77 -2.51 4.47 -15.70
C SER A 77 -2.21 3.40 -16.75
N ARG A 78 -2.71 2.17 -16.58
CA ARG A 78 -2.57 1.12 -17.60
C ARG A 78 -3.22 1.50 -18.92
N ARG A 79 -4.44 2.05 -18.92
CA ARG A 79 -5.12 2.51 -20.15
C ARG A 79 -4.30 3.56 -20.89
N ARG A 80 -3.76 4.56 -20.17
CA ARG A 80 -2.89 5.60 -20.76
C ARG A 80 -1.63 5.02 -21.39
N ARG A 81 -0.99 4.05 -20.74
CA ARG A 81 0.20 3.38 -21.29
C ARG A 81 -0.12 2.62 -22.59
N CYS A 82 -1.26 1.92 -22.64
CA CYS A 82 -1.68 1.25 -23.87
C CYS A 82 -1.98 2.24 -25.00
N GLN A 83 -2.69 3.34 -24.71
CA GLN A 83 -2.95 4.41 -25.69
C GLN A 83 -1.66 5.03 -26.22
N ASN A 84 -0.70 5.33 -25.35
CA ASN A 84 0.60 5.88 -25.77
C ASN A 84 1.40 4.90 -26.63
N ARG A 85 1.37 3.60 -26.32
CA ARG A 85 2.02 2.56 -27.13
C ARG A 85 1.39 2.44 -28.52
N HIS A 86 0.06 2.50 -28.59
CA HIS A 86 -0.66 2.46 -29.87
C HIS A 86 -0.31 3.68 -30.72
N ARG A 87 -0.40 4.88 -30.15
CA ARG A 87 -0.06 6.14 -30.83
C ARG A 87 1.41 6.21 -31.29
N GLY A 88 2.34 5.65 -30.50
CA GLY A 88 3.76 5.60 -30.85
C GLY A 88 4.13 4.51 -31.86
N GLY A 89 3.20 3.62 -32.23
CA GLY A 89 3.38 2.66 -33.33
C GLY A 89 2.72 3.11 -34.65
N GLU A 90 1.90 4.17 -34.61
CA GLU A 90 1.29 4.80 -35.78
C GLU A 90 2.07 6.02 -36.29
N ALA A 91 3.11 6.45 -35.55
CA ALA A 91 4.03 7.51 -35.91
C ALA A 91 5.39 6.92 -36.33
#